data_AF-A0A527GG75-F1
#
_entry.id   AF-A0A527GG75-F1
#
_cell.length_a   1.000
_cell.length_b   1.000
_cell.length_c   1.000
_cell.angle_alpha   90.00
_cell.angle_beta   90.00
_cell.angle_gamma   90.00
#
_symmetry.space_group_name_H-M   'P 1'
#
loop_
_entity.id
_entity.type
_entity.pdbx_description
1 polymer ?
#
loop_
_entity_poly.entity_id
_entity_poly.type
_entity_poly.pdbx_seq_one_letter_code
_entity_poly.pdbx_strand_id
1 'polypeptide(L)'
;RLNIPTVFVSGGPMEAGKVELAGKTQALDLVDAMVAAADDRVSDEDVKVIERSACPTCGSCSGMFTANSMNCLTEALGLSL
;
A
#
# COMPACT_ATOMS: atom_id res chain seq x y z
N ARG A 1 -8.65 -26.45 4.34
CA ARG A 1 -9.75 -27.38 4.69
C ARG A 1 -9.89 -28.56 3.73
N LEU A 2 -9.71 -28.39 2.42
CA LEU A 2 -9.91 -29.47 1.44
C LEU A 2 -8.83 -30.58 1.46
N ASN A 3 -7.65 -30.29 2.02
CA ASN A 3 -6.51 -31.23 2.11
C ASN A 3 -6.14 -31.87 0.76
N ILE A 4 -6.16 -31.06 -0.30
CA ILE A 4 -5.72 -31.42 -1.65
C ILE A 4 -4.51 -30.56 -2.03
N PRO A 5 -3.66 -31.01 -2.97
CA PRO A 5 -2.53 -30.21 -3.46
C PRO A 5 -2.98 -28.79 -3.81
N THR A 6 -2.34 -27.80 -3.20
CA THR A 6 -2.71 -26.38 -3.30
C THR A 6 -1.44 -25.51 -3.31
N VAL A 7 -1.48 -24.39 -4.02
CA VAL A 7 -0.46 -23.33 -3.99
C VAL A 7 -1.17 -21.98 -3.81
N PHE A 8 -0.56 -21.07 -3.05
CA PHE A 8 -1.02 -19.69 -2.89
C PHE A 8 -0.16 -18.76 -3.75
N VAL A 9 -0.81 -18.04 -4.67
CA VAL A 9 -0.17 -17.05 -5.53
C VAL A 9 -0.69 -15.67 -5.11
N SER A 10 0.18 -14.87 -4.50
CA SER A 10 -0.15 -13.48 -4.20
C SER A 10 -0.06 -12.61 -5.44
N GLY A 11 -0.90 -11.58 -5.51
CA GLY A 11 -0.80 -10.54 -6.55
C GLY A 11 0.35 -9.55 -6.32
N GLY A 12 0.87 -9.46 -5.08
CA GLY A 12 1.97 -8.57 -4.72
C GLY A 12 1.55 -7.16 -4.24
N PRO A 13 2.48 -6.41 -3.64
CA PRO A 13 2.27 -5.02 -3.26
C PRO A 13 2.33 -4.07 -4.47
N MET A 14 1.59 -2.97 -4.38
CA MET A 14 1.80 -1.81 -5.25
C MET A 14 3.11 -1.09 -4.89
N GLU A 15 3.61 -0.28 -5.82
CA GLU A 15 4.77 0.58 -5.54
C GLU A 15 4.40 1.70 -4.57
N ALA A 16 5.37 2.17 -3.79
CA ALA A 16 5.16 3.33 -2.92
C ALA A 16 4.87 4.60 -3.75
N GLY A 17 3.83 5.33 -3.35
CA GLY A 17 3.49 6.62 -3.94
C GLY A 17 4.58 7.65 -3.71
N LYS A 18 4.62 8.69 -4.56
CA LYS A 18 5.53 9.83 -4.40
C LYS A 18 4.80 11.12 -4.74
N VAL A 19 5.03 12.16 -3.94
CA VAL A 19 4.46 13.49 -4.16
C VAL A 19 5.52 14.56 -3.95
N GLU A 20 5.43 15.64 -4.74
CA GLU A 20 6.20 16.87 -4.52
C GLU A 20 5.33 17.86 -3.75
N LEU A 21 5.64 18.09 -2.47
CA LEU A 21 4.95 19.06 -1.63
C LEU A 21 5.95 20.03 -1.03
N ALA A 22 5.66 21.33 -1.11
CA ALA A 22 6.52 22.40 -0.60
C ALA A 22 8.01 22.28 -1.04
N GLY A 23 8.23 21.82 -2.28
CA GLY A 23 9.57 21.66 -2.86
C GLY A 23 10.36 20.44 -2.35
N LYS A 24 9.69 19.45 -1.74
CA LYS A 24 10.29 18.19 -1.31
C LYS A 24 9.52 17.00 -1.84
N THR A 25 10.26 16.00 -2.35
CA THR A 25 9.74 14.68 -2.63
C THR A 25 9.46 13.94 -1.32
N GLN A 26 8.22 13.48 -1.15
CA GLN A 26 7.81 12.63 -0.04
C GLN A 26 7.30 11.30 -0.58
N ALA A 27 7.77 10.20 0.02
CA ALA A 27 7.18 8.89 -0.22
C ALA A 27 5.83 8.82 0.53
N LEU A 28 4.86 8.17 -0.10
CA LEU A 28 3.50 8.06 0.41
C LEU A 28 3.05 6.60 0.41
N ASP A 29 2.22 6.27 1.39
CA ASP A 29 1.30 5.15 1.32
C ASP A 29 -0.17 5.61 1.45
N LEU A 30 -1.10 4.65 1.40
CA LEU A 30 -2.53 4.93 1.51
C LEU A 30 -2.91 5.53 2.88
N VAL A 31 -2.19 5.15 3.95
CA VAL A 31 -2.48 5.66 5.30
C VAL A 31 -2.08 7.12 5.39
N ASP A 32 -0.98 7.54 4.78
CA ASP A 32 -0.60 8.96 4.70
C ASP A 32 -1.70 9.81 4.06
N ALA A 33 -2.30 9.32 2.97
CA ALA A 33 -3.43 9.99 2.32
C ALA A 33 -4.67 10.07 3.22
N MET A 34 -4.97 8.99 3.95
CA MET A 34 -6.08 8.98 4.91
C MET A 34 -5.86 9.95 6.07
N VAL A 35 -4.62 10.04 6.58
CA VAL A 35 -4.24 10.96 7.66
C VAL A 35 -4.30 12.40 7.18
N ALA A 36 -3.76 12.69 5.99
CA ALA A 36 -3.80 14.02 5.40
C ALA A 36 -5.24 14.50 5.15
N ALA A 37 -6.13 13.62 4.69
CA ALA A 37 -7.54 13.93 4.48
C ALA A 37 -8.31 14.21 5.79
N ALA A 38 -7.81 13.75 6.93
CA ALA A 38 -8.42 13.94 8.24
C ALA A 38 -7.81 15.12 9.03
N ASP A 39 -6.72 15.73 8.54
CA ASP A 39 -6.06 16.86 9.19
C ASP A 39 -6.55 18.18 8.59
N ASP A 40 -7.32 18.95 9.38
CA ASP A 40 -7.85 20.27 9.01
C ASP A 40 -6.76 21.31 8.64
N ARG A 41 -5.49 21.01 8.90
CA ARG A 41 -4.34 21.87 8.54
C ARG A 41 -3.87 21.65 7.11
N VAL A 42 -4.24 20.55 6.47
CA VAL A 42 -3.87 20.24 5.09
C VAL A 42 -4.92 20.84 4.17
N SER A 43 -4.49 21.57 3.14
CA SER A 43 -5.44 22.18 2.22
C SER A 43 -6.13 21.12 1.36
N ASP A 44 -7.39 21.35 0.99
CA ASP A 44 -8.13 20.44 0.08
C ASP A 44 -7.39 20.19 -1.24
N GLU A 45 -6.59 21.15 -1.70
CA GLU A 45 -5.79 20.99 -2.91
C GLU A 45 -4.61 20.06 -2.69
N ASP A 46 -3.90 20.21 -1.56
CA ASP A 46 -2.81 19.29 -1.20
C ASP A 46 -3.34 17.87 -0.96
N VAL A 47 -4.51 17.72 -0.32
CA VAL A 47 -5.15 16.41 -0.12
C VAL A 47 -5.44 15.73 -1.46
N LYS A 48 -5.96 16.46 -2.45
CA LYS A 48 -6.22 15.89 -3.80
C LYS A 48 -4.93 15.44 -4.50
N VAL A 49 -3.85 16.20 -4.34
CA VAL A 49 -2.55 15.85 -4.93
C VAL A 49 -2.00 14.60 -4.25
N ILE A 50 -2.07 14.51 -2.92
CA ILE A 50 -1.65 13.34 -2.14
C ILE A 50 -2.47 12.10 -2.55
N GLU A 51 -3.80 12.23 -2.60
CA GLU A 51 -4.71 11.13 -2.98
C GLU A 51 -4.36 10.53 -4.35
N ARG A 52 -4.13 11.40 -5.35
CA ARG A 52 -3.77 10.97 -6.71
C ARG A 52 -2.39 10.29 -6.78
N SER A 53 -1.49 10.64 -5.87
CA SER A 53 -0.13 10.11 -5.84
C SER A 53 0.04 8.87 -4.96
N ALA A 54 -0.87 8.59 -4.02
CA ALA A 54 -0.72 7.54 -3.02
C ALA A 54 -0.81 6.11 -3.58
N CYS A 55 -1.53 5.91 -4.69
CA CYS A 55 -1.76 4.60 -5.32
C CYS A 55 -1.29 4.60 -6.78
N PRO A 56 0.04 4.53 -7.05
CA PRO A 56 0.59 4.73 -8.39
C PRO A 56 0.41 3.51 -9.32
N THR A 57 0.31 2.30 -8.77
CA THR A 57 0.24 1.05 -9.53
C THR A 57 -0.81 0.10 -8.96
N CYS A 58 -1.14 -0.96 -9.69
CA CYS A 58 -2.00 -2.01 -9.17
C CYS A 58 -1.26 -2.86 -8.12
N GLY A 59 -1.99 -3.34 -7.12
CA GLY A 59 -1.45 -4.20 -6.07
C GLY A 59 -2.13 -3.96 -4.73
N SER A 60 -1.68 -4.70 -3.72
CA SER A 60 -2.06 -4.45 -2.33
C SER A 60 -1.30 -3.24 -1.75
N CYS A 61 -1.70 -2.72 -0.58
CA CYS A 61 -1.04 -1.58 0.04
C CYS A 61 0.48 -1.78 0.15
N SER A 62 1.26 -0.72 -0.08
CA SER A 62 2.74 -0.76 -0.10
C SER A 62 3.37 -1.00 1.29
N GLY A 63 2.66 -0.66 2.38
CA GLY A 63 3.12 -0.86 3.76
C GLY A 63 2.98 -2.30 4.28
N MET A 64 3.62 -2.61 5.42
CA MET A 64 3.51 -3.91 6.10
C MET A 64 2.20 -4.05 6.88
N PHE A 65 1.10 -4.10 6.13
CA PHE A 65 -0.25 -4.35 6.65
C PHE A 65 -0.66 -5.81 6.42
N THR A 66 -1.95 -6.10 6.53
CA THR A 66 -2.49 -7.47 6.42
C THR A 66 -2.05 -8.18 5.15
N ALA A 67 -2.14 -7.55 3.97
CA ALA A 67 -1.82 -8.20 2.71
C ALA A 67 -0.35 -8.65 2.64
N ASN A 68 0.59 -7.73 2.88
CA ASN A 68 2.02 -8.04 2.84
C ASN A 68 2.46 -8.97 3.97
N SER A 69 1.89 -8.81 5.18
CA SER A 69 2.17 -9.71 6.29
C SER A 69 1.67 -11.13 6.01
N MET A 70 0.51 -11.29 5.37
CA MET A 70 0.01 -12.59 4.96
C MET A 70 0.81 -13.18 3.79
N ASN A 71 1.29 -12.36 2.85
CA ASN A 71 2.18 -12.82 1.78
C ASN A 71 3.47 -13.42 2.38
N CYS A 72 4.11 -12.70 3.31
CA CYS A 72 5.29 -13.22 4.03
C CYS A 72 4.96 -14.49 4.82
N LEU A 73 3.79 -14.55 5.45
CA LEU A 73 3.37 -15.74 6.19
C LEU A 73 3.14 -16.94 5.26
N THR A 74 2.52 -16.75 4.10
CA THR A 74 2.26 -17.84 3.14
C THR A 74 3.55 -18.39 2.55
N GLU A 75 4.54 -17.52 2.30
CA GLU A 75 5.90 -17.91 1.92
C GLU A 75 6.58 -18.69 3.05
N ALA A 76 6.56 -18.17 4.29
CA ALA A 76 7.18 -18.82 5.44
C ALA A 76 6.55 -20.19 5.78
N LEU A 77 5.26 -20.37 5.51
CA LEU A 77 4.54 -21.65 5.67
C LEU A 77 4.79 -22.63 4.51
N GLY A 78 5.53 -22.25 3.47
CA GLY A 78 5.79 -23.07 2.28
C GLY A 78 4.56 -23.26 1.39
N LEU A 79 3.57 -22.36 1.50
CA LEU A 79 2.36 -22.36 0.67
C LEU A 79 2.52 -21.48 -0.58
N SER A 80 3.50 -20.59 -0.57
CA SER A 80 3.92 -19.74 -1.69
C SER A 80 5.41 -19.93 -1.96
N LEU A 81 5.80 -19.63 -3.20
CA LEU A 81 7.19 -19.69 -3.68
C LEU A 81 7.98 -18.45 -3.27
#